data_AF-A0A1S4EJM9-F1
#
_entry.id   AF-A0A1S4EJM9-F1
#
_cell.length_a   1.000
_cell.length_b   1.000
_cell.length_c   1.000
_cell.angle_alpha   90.00
_cell.angle_beta   90.00
_cell.angle_gamma   90.00
#
_symmetry.space_group_name_H-M   'P 1'
#
loop_
_entity.id
_entity.type
_entity.pdbx_description
1 polymer ?
#
loop_
_entity_poly.entity_id
_entity_poly.type
_entity_poly.pdbx_seq_one_letter_code
_entity_poly.pdbx_strand_id
1 'polypeptide(L)'
;MDVARGESKKKPALAEFFKSRQNSSMDRLSFFGLMVKPVQRFPQFILFLQDLLNHTGHGHPDRMSLQLALTQLESLAELLNERKREAEQTQAFKDILKSISGKLSTRPLADVHRVLLRQDDVTQLDMNQAGHVAKYKPRRLLLLNDLLVCVSVNEASRLTLKWSCPISDVQEIMKCKYFCHHQDMNQAGHVAKYKPRRLLLLNDLLVCVSVNEASRLTLKWSCPISDVQ
;
A
#
# COMPACT_ATOMS: atom_id res chain seq x y z
N MET A 1 9.04 -16.37 9.97
CA MET A 1 9.38 -17.83 10.08
C MET A 1 9.46 -18.50 8.71
N ASP A 2 8.69 -18.04 7.73
CA ASP A 2 8.54 -18.73 6.43
C ASP A 2 9.80 -18.73 5.57
N VAL A 3 10.63 -17.68 5.68
CA VAL A 3 11.96 -17.65 5.03
C VAL A 3 12.82 -18.83 5.48
N ALA A 4 12.94 -19.04 6.80
CA ALA A 4 13.73 -20.15 7.34
C ALA A 4 13.14 -21.53 6.96
N ARG A 5 11.81 -21.67 6.94
CA ARG A 5 11.16 -22.91 6.44
C ARG A 5 11.45 -23.13 4.96
N GLY A 6 11.33 -22.08 4.14
CA GLY A 6 11.58 -22.13 2.71
C GLY A 6 13.03 -22.50 2.40
N GLU A 7 13.99 -21.87 3.08
CA GLU A 7 15.41 -22.15 2.89
C GLU A 7 15.79 -23.55 3.39
N SER A 8 15.22 -23.99 4.53
CA SER A 8 15.43 -25.36 5.02
C SER A 8 14.93 -26.42 4.04
N LYS A 9 13.84 -26.16 3.30
CA LYS A 9 13.36 -27.09 2.27
C LYS A 9 14.27 -27.13 1.04
N LYS A 10 14.87 -26.00 0.67
CA LYS A 10 15.77 -25.90 -0.49
C LYS A 10 17.16 -26.45 -0.22
N LYS A 11 17.63 -26.40 1.03
CA LYS A 11 19.01 -26.71 1.43
C LYS A 11 19.04 -27.87 2.43
N PRO A 12 19.33 -29.12 2.00
CA PRO A 12 19.30 -30.29 2.87
C PRO A 12 20.30 -30.19 4.03
N ALA A 13 21.49 -29.63 3.79
CA ALA A 13 22.49 -29.39 4.84
C ALA A 13 21.97 -28.49 5.97
N LEU A 14 21.13 -27.49 5.65
CA LEU A 14 20.52 -26.62 6.65
C LEU A 14 19.45 -27.37 7.47
N ALA A 15 18.66 -28.23 6.83
CA ALA A 15 17.67 -29.06 7.53
C ALA A 15 18.34 -30.05 8.49
N GLU A 16 19.43 -30.69 8.06
CA GLU A 16 20.22 -31.59 8.89
C GLU A 16 20.88 -30.86 10.05
N PHE A 17 21.41 -29.66 9.80
CA PHE A 17 21.92 -28.79 10.86
C PHE A 17 20.86 -28.49 11.92
N PHE A 18 19.64 -28.09 11.54
CA PHE A 18 18.55 -27.85 12.50
C PHE A 18 18.21 -29.10 13.31
N LYS A 19 18.17 -30.29 12.69
CA LYS A 19 17.90 -31.55 13.37
C LYS A 19 19.01 -31.93 14.36
N SER A 20 20.27 -31.80 13.94
CA SER A 20 21.44 -32.05 14.78
C SER A 20 21.45 -31.13 16.01
N ARG A 21 21.22 -29.82 15.80
CA ARG A 21 21.15 -28.85 16.89
C ARG A 21 19.99 -29.12 17.83
N GLN A 22 18.80 -29.47 17.33
CA GLN A 22 17.66 -29.85 18.16
C GLN A 22 17.98 -31.06 19.06
N ASN A 23 18.61 -32.11 18.51
CA ASN A 23 18.96 -33.30 19.28
C ASN A 23 20.02 -33.02 20.35
N SER A 24 20.94 -32.10 20.10
CA SER A 24 21.98 -31.68 21.05
C SER A 24 21.49 -30.68 22.10
N SER A 25 20.32 -30.05 21.90
CA SER A 25 19.80 -29.02 22.79
C SER A 25 19.13 -29.62 24.02
N MET A 26 19.31 -28.98 25.19
CA MET A 26 18.74 -29.47 26.45
C MET A 26 17.21 -29.42 26.47
N ASP A 27 16.62 -28.40 25.85
CA ASP A 27 15.17 -28.23 25.74
C ASP A 27 14.55 -29.05 24.59
N ARG A 28 15.37 -29.67 23.72
CA ARG A 28 14.96 -30.48 22.55
C ARG A 28 13.94 -29.81 21.64
N LEU A 29 13.85 -28.48 21.72
CA LEU A 29 12.94 -27.69 20.92
C LEU A 29 13.48 -27.53 19.51
N SER A 30 12.58 -27.62 18.53
CA SER A 30 12.93 -27.27 17.16
C SER A 30 13.32 -25.79 17.09
N PHE A 31 14.15 -25.43 16.11
CA PHE A 31 14.48 -24.04 15.83
C PHE A 31 13.22 -23.15 15.72
N PHE A 32 12.16 -23.64 15.09
CA PHE A 32 10.89 -22.92 14.99
C PHE A 32 10.17 -22.79 16.34
N GLY A 33 10.25 -23.81 17.20
CA GLY A 33 9.74 -23.73 18.57
C GLY A 33 10.46 -22.67 19.39
N LEU A 34 11.79 -22.57 19.23
CA LEU A 34 12.59 -21.52 19.87
C LEU A 34 12.21 -20.12 19.35
N MET A 35 11.98 -19.95 18.05
CA MET A 35 11.55 -18.67 17.47
C MET A 35 10.18 -18.19 17.95
N VAL A 36 9.32 -19.10 18.41
CA VAL A 36 7.98 -18.75 18.93
C VAL A 36 8.04 -18.26 20.39
N LYS A 37 9.07 -18.64 21.16
CA LYS A 37 9.20 -18.27 22.59
C LYS A 37 9.07 -16.76 22.86
N PRO A 38 9.71 -15.84 22.13
CA PRO A 38 9.58 -14.40 22.40
C PRO A 38 8.13 -13.90 22.25
N VAL A 39 7.42 -14.41 21.25
CA VAL A 39 6.02 -14.05 21.00
C VAL A 39 5.11 -14.60 22.10
N GLN A 40 5.40 -15.80 22.63
CA GLN A 40 4.64 -16.41 23.73
C GLN A 40 4.99 -15.84 25.10
N ARG A 41 6.23 -15.39 25.30
CA ARG A 41 6.70 -14.92 26.59
C ARG A 41 6.07 -13.58 26.97
N PHE A 42 5.77 -12.75 25.99
CA PHE A 42 5.18 -11.44 26.21
C PHE A 42 3.79 -11.50 26.88
N PRO A 43 2.80 -12.29 26.39
CA PRO A 43 1.53 -12.51 27.09
C PRO A 43 1.69 -13.08 28.51
N GLN A 44 2.72 -13.89 28.76
CA GLN A 44 2.95 -14.46 30.10
C GLN A 44 3.30 -13.39 31.13
N PHE A 45 3.98 -12.30 30.75
CA PHE A 45 4.27 -11.20 31.66
C PHE A 45 3.01 -10.47 32.11
N ILE A 46 2.05 -10.29 31.20
CA ILE A 46 0.74 -9.70 31.50
C ILE A 46 0.01 -10.57 32.51
N LEU A 47 -0.14 -11.87 32.22
CA LEU A 47 -0.82 -12.81 33.12
C LEU A 47 -0.14 -12.87 34.50
N PHE A 48 1.19 -12.88 34.53
CA PHE A 48 1.95 -12.90 35.77
C PHE A 48 1.74 -11.63 36.62
N LEU A 49 1.77 -10.45 36.00
CA LEU A 49 1.53 -9.20 36.72
C LEU A 49 0.08 -9.05 37.16
N GLN A 50 -0.89 -9.52 36.36
CA GLN A 50 -2.30 -9.57 36.76
C GLN A 50 -2.47 -10.42 38.03
N ASP A 51 -1.88 -11.62 38.04
CA ASP A 51 -1.97 -12.52 39.19
C ASP A 51 -1.27 -11.95 40.43
N LEU A 52 -0.08 -11.37 40.26
CA LEU A 52 0.65 -10.71 41.33
C LEU A 52 -0.12 -9.52 41.92
N LEU A 53 -0.74 -8.70 41.05
CA LEU A 53 -1.54 -7.55 41.47
C LEU A 53 -2.81 -7.97 42.22
N ASN A 54 -3.44 -9.08 41.81
CA ASN A 54 -4.63 -9.64 42.48
C ASN A 54 -4.31 -10.07 43.92
N HIS A 55 -3.09 -10.52 44.18
CA HIS A 55 -2.62 -10.94 45.51
C HIS A 55 -1.90 -9.82 46.30
N THR A 56 -1.81 -8.61 45.75
CA THR A 56 -1.16 -7.46 46.42
C THR A 56 -2.22 -6.55 47.06
N GLY A 57 -2.26 -6.45 48.40
CA GLY A 57 -3.28 -5.66 49.10
C GLY A 57 -3.30 -4.15 48.75
N HIS A 58 -4.44 -3.49 48.98
CA HIS A 58 -4.66 -2.08 48.58
C HIS A 58 -3.68 -1.06 49.19
N GLY A 59 -3.14 -1.33 50.38
CA GLY A 59 -2.15 -0.47 51.04
C GLY A 59 -0.69 -0.83 50.77
N HIS A 60 -0.42 -1.80 49.88
CA HIS A 60 0.94 -2.25 49.61
C HIS A 60 1.70 -1.20 48.78
N PRO A 61 2.96 -0.86 49.14
CA PRO A 61 3.73 0.18 48.45
C PRO A 61 3.89 -0.08 46.94
N ASP A 62 4.02 -1.34 46.54
CA ASP A 62 4.25 -1.70 45.13
C ASP A 62 2.98 -1.78 44.29
N ARG A 63 1.77 -1.66 44.87
CA ARG A 63 0.52 -1.87 44.13
C ARG A 63 0.38 -0.92 42.94
N MET A 64 0.68 0.36 43.14
CA MET A 64 0.61 1.36 42.07
C MET A 64 1.63 1.08 40.96
N SER A 65 2.85 0.67 41.33
CA SER A 65 3.89 0.29 40.36
C SER A 65 3.49 -0.93 39.54
N LEU A 66 2.86 -1.94 40.18
CA LEU A 66 2.35 -3.13 39.51
C LEU A 66 1.21 -2.79 38.53
N GLN A 67 0.30 -1.90 38.91
CA GLN A 67 -0.77 -1.42 38.02
C GLN A 67 -0.20 -0.69 36.80
N LEU A 68 0.75 0.23 37.03
CA LEU A 68 1.40 0.95 35.93
C LEU A 68 2.14 0.00 34.98
N ALA A 69 2.91 -0.95 35.52
CA ALA A 69 3.63 -1.94 34.72
C ALA A 69 2.66 -2.81 33.89
N LEU A 70 1.54 -3.23 34.48
CA LEU A 70 0.51 -3.98 33.78
C LEU A 70 -0.09 -3.17 32.62
N THR A 71 -0.53 -1.93 32.87
CA THR A 71 -1.09 -1.04 31.84
C THR A 71 -0.09 -0.78 30.70
N GLN A 72 1.19 -0.58 31.03
CA GLN A 72 2.23 -0.40 30.03
C GLN A 72 2.42 -1.65 29.16
N LEU A 73 2.41 -2.84 29.75
CA LEU A 73 2.52 -4.10 29.00
C LEU A 73 1.30 -4.36 28.11
N GLU A 74 0.09 -4.05 28.58
CA GLU A 74 -1.15 -4.15 27.79
C GLU A 74 -1.12 -3.20 26.58
N SER A 75 -0.72 -1.94 26.78
CA SER A 75 -0.56 -0.97 25.69
C SER A 75 0.53 -1.40 24.69
N LEU A 76 1.64 -1.95 25.17
CA LEU A 76 2.68 -2.51 24.31
C LEU A 76 2.17 -3.73 23.51
N ALA A 77 1.27 -4.55 24.08
CA ALA A 77 0.64 -5.67 23.37
C ALA A 77 -0.17 -5.18 22.16
N GLU A 78 -0.97 -4.13 22.37
CA GLU A 78 -1.79 -3.50 21.33
C GLU A 78 -0.90 -2.90 20.23
N LEU A 79 0.14 -2.16 20.62
CA LEU A 79 1.11 -1.58 19.69
C LEU A 79 1.78 -2.67 18.84
N LEU A 80 2.25 -3.76 19.46
CA LEU A 80 2.87 -4.87 18.73
C LEU A 80 1.90 -5.52 17.74
N ASN A 81 0.63 -5.67 18.11
CA ASN A 81 -0.38 -6.24 17.24
C ASN A 81 -0.67 -5.33 16.03
N GLU A 82 -0.76 -4.01 16.24
CA GLU A 82 -0.97 -3.07 15.13
C GLU A 82 0.26 -3.02 14.20
N ARG A 83 1.48 -2.99 14.75
CA ARG A 83 2.72 -3.07 13.96
C ARG A 83 2.81 -4.36 13.14
N LYS A 84 2.34 -5.48 13.68
CA LYS A 84 2.23 -6.74 12.93
C LYS A 84 1.25 -6.59 11.76
N ARG A 85 0.06 -6.03 12.01
CA ARG A 85 -0.96 -5.80 10.98
C ARG A 85 -0.44 -4.90 9.86
N GLU A 86 0.21 -3.78 10.19
CA GLU A 86 0.84 -2.88 9.23
C GLU A 86 1.91 -3.59 8.37
N ALA A 87 2.75 -4.42 9.00
CA ALA A 87 3.77 -5.19 8.30
C ALA A 87 3.16 -6.22 7.34
N GLU A 88 2.10 -6.92 7.75
CA GLU A 88 1.36 -7.87 6.92
C GLU A 88 0.68 -7.18 5.72
N GLN A 89 0.04 -6.04 5.94
CA GLN A 89 -0.55 -5.22 4.87
C GLN A 89 0.51 -4.73 3.89
N THR A 90 1.63 -4.22 4.40
CA THR A 90 2.76 -3.78 3.58
C THR A 90 3.32 -4.92 2.74
N GLN A 91 3.44 -6.12 3.32
CA GLN A 91 3.92 -7.30 2.61
C GLN A 91 2.94 -7.75 1.53
N ALA A 92 1.64 -7.84 1.84
CA ALA A 92 0.59 -8.17 0.87
C ALA A 92 0.60 -7.18 -0.30
N PHE A 93 0.76 -5.88 -0.01
CA PHE A 93 0.85 -4.86 -1.04
C PHE A 93 2.10 -5.03 -1.93
N LYS A 94 3.26 -5.36 -1.35
CA LYS A 94 4.47 -5.67 -2.14
C LYS A 94 4.24 -6.84 -3.08
N ASP A 95 3.52 -7.87 -2.64
CA ASP A 95 3.23 -9.04 -3.48
C ASP A 95 2.23 -8.70 -4.60
N ILE A 96 1.24 -7.86 -4.32
CA ILE A 96 0.37 -7.27 -5.34
C ILE A 96 1.19 -6.47 -6.36
N LEU A 97 2.08 -5.57 -5.90
CA LEU A 97 2.93 -4.79 -6.79
C LEU A 97 3.78 -5.70 -7.68
N LYS A 98 4.37 -6.78 -7.16
CA LYS A 98 5.16 -7.74 -7.96
C LYS A 98 4.35 -8.32 -9.12
N SER A 99 3.07 -8.60 -8.89
CA SER A 99 2.16 -9.09 -9.95
C SER A 99 1.91 -8.05 -11.05
N ILE A 100 2.03 -6.76 -10.73
CA ILE A 100 1.91 -5.63 -11.68
C ILE A 100 3.27 -5.32 -12.33
N SER A 101 4.39 -5.54 -11.62
CA SER A 101 5.76 -5.17 -12.00
C SER A 101 6.19 -5.64 -13.38
N GLY A 102 5.74 -6.81 -13.83
CA GLY A 102 6.08 -7.30 -15.17
C GLY A 102 5.63 -6.37 -16.30
N LYS A 103 4.81 -5.35 -16.01
CA LYS A 103 4.33 -4.32 -16.94
C LYS A 103 4.77 -2.90 -16.57
N LEU A 104 5.39 -2.68 -15.41
CA LEU A 104 5.87 -1.36 -14.97
C LEU A 104 7.25 -1.10 -15.59
N SER A 105 7.27 -0.41 -16.73
CA SER A 105 8.45 -0.11 -17.55
C SER A 105 9.55 0.70 -16.82
N THR A 106 9.25 1.34 -15.69
CA THR A 106 10.05 2.47 -15.19
C THR A 106 11.14 2.15 -14.17
N ARG A 107 11.25 0.91 -13.66
CA ARG A 107 12.40 0.33 -12.90
C ARG A 107 11.93 -0.92 -12.15
N PRO A 108 12.79 -1.95 -11.99
CA PRO A 108 12.45 -3.15 -11.23
C PRO A 108 11.98 -2.82 -9.82
N LEU A 109 10.91 -3.47 -9.36
CA LEU A 109 10.37 -3.33 -8.01
C LEU A 109 11.37 -3.65 -6.89
N ALA A 110 12.41 -4.43 -7.20
CA ALA A 110 13.42 -4.85 -6.25
C ALA A 110 14.40 -3.73 -5.86
N ASP A 111 14.48 -2.66 -6.65
CA ASP A 111 15.53 -1.64 -6.55
C ASP A 111 15.10 -0.41 -5.74
N VAL A 112 13.81 -0.30 -5.39
CA VAL A 112 13.26 0.84 -4.62
C VAL A 112 12.40 0.30 -3.49
N HIS A 113 12.62 0.82 -2.28
CA HIS A 113 11.75 0.57 -1.11
C HIS A 113 10.38 1.23 -1.34
N ARG A 114 9.58 0.67 -2.25
CA ARG A 114 8.26 1.21 -2.60
C ARG A 114 7.27 0.97 -1.48
N VAL A 115 6.64 2.04 -1.04
CA VAL A 115 5.61 2.03 0.00
C VAL A 115 4.34 2.61 -0.60
N LEU A 116 3.19 2.00 -0.32
CA LEU A 116 1.89 2.60 -0.63
C LEU A 116 1.64 3.74 0.36
N LEU A 117 1.54 4.96 -0.15
CA LEU A 117 1.16 6.11 0.65
C LEU A 117 -0.37 6.26 0.70
N ARG A 118 -1.03 6.04 -0.44
CA ARG A 118 -2.48 6.19 -0.55
C ARG A 118 -3.05 5.39 -1.71
N GLN A 119 -4.30 4.96 -1.58
CA GLN A 119 -5.06 4.32 -2.64
C GLN A 119 -6.47 4.93 -2.71
N ASP A 120 -6.93 5.23 -3.92
CA ASP A 120 -8.29 5.72 -4.15
C ASP A 120 -8.92 5.06 -5.38
N ASP A 121 -10.21 4.78 -5.30
CA ASP A 121 -11.01 4.34 -6.46
C ASP A 121 -11.47 5.56 -7.26
N VAL A 122 -11.30 5.50 -8.58
CA VAL A 122 -11.67 6.58 -9.51
C VAL A 122 -12.46 6.03 -10.69
N THR A 123 -13.30 6.88 -11.25
CA THR A 123 -13.99 6.56 -12.51
C THR A 123 -13.34 7.31 -13.66
N GLN A 124 -12.72 6.57 -14.58
CA GLN A 124 -12.23 7.16 -15.83
C GLN A 124 -13.38 7.30 -16.82
N LEU A 125 -13.61 8.53 -17.29
CA LEU A 125 -14.60 8.84 -18.31
C LEU A 125 -13.92 8.84 -19.68
N ASP A 126 -14.47 8.06 -20.61
CA ASP A 126 -14.09 8.14 -22.02
C ASP A 126 -15.15 8.95 -22.78
N MET A 127 -14.71 9.99 -23.48
CA MET A 127 -15.56 10.87 -24.29
C MET A 127 -15.65 10.35 -25.73
N ASN A 128 -16.82 10.46 -26.36
CA ASN A 128 -16.96 10.23 -27.81
C ASN A 128 -16.50 11.48 -28.60
N GLN A 129 -16.50 11.38 -29.94
CA GLN A 129 -16.14 12.49 -30.83
C GLN A 129 -17.09 13.70 -30.72
N ALA A 130 -18.31 13.47 -30.22
CA ALA A 130 -19.31 14.52 -29.99
C ALA A 130 -19.16 15.20 -28.60
N GLY A 131 -18.19 14.80 -27.77
CA GLY A 131 -17.97 15.36 -26.44
C GLY A 131 -18.86 14.79 -25.34
N HIS A 132 -19.69 13.80 -25.63
CA HIS A 132 -20.49 13.11 -24.61
C HIS A 132 -19.74 11.93 -23.98
N VAL A 133 -20.07 11.62 -22.73
CA VAL A 133 -19.50 10.45 -22.03
C VAL A 133 -19.98 9.18 -22.71
N ALA A 134 -19.03 8.43 -23.28
CA ALA A 134 -19.30 7.16 -23.95
C ALA A 134 -19.22 5.98 -22.98
N LYS A 135 -18.25 5.98 -22.07
CA LYS A 135 -17.99 4.86 -21.15
C LYS A 135 -17.48 5.34 -19.79
N TYR A 136 -17.92 4.65 -18.76
CA TYR A 136 -17.42 4.77 -17.39
C TYR A 136 -16.53 3.56 -17.09
N LYS A 137 -15.28 3.81 -16.71
CA LYS A 137 -14.30 2.76 -16.48
C LYS A 137 -13.82 2.85 -15.03
N PRO A 138 -14.19 1.90 -14.15
CA PRO A 138 -13.66 1.88 -12.80
C PRO A 138 -12.15 1.61 -12.84
N ARG A 139 -11.42 2.38 -12.03
CA ARG A 139 -9.97 2.38 -11.90
C ARG A 139 -9.62 2.58 -10.44
N ARG A 140 -8.38 2.23 -10.12
CA ARG A 140 -7.79 2.46 -8.81
C ARG A 140 -6.45 3.16 -9.00
N LEU A 141 -6.27 4.28 -8.31
CA LEU A 141 -5.01 4.98 -8.23
C LEU A 141 -4.25 4.50 -7.00
N LEU A 142 -2.97 4.20 -7.19
CA LEU A 142 -2.03 3.83 -6.15
C LEU A 142 -0.94 4.90 -6.13
N LEU A 143 -0.90 5.69 -5.07
CA LEU A 143 0.16 6.64 -4.81
C LEU A 143 1.25 5.95 -4.01
N LEU A 144 2.39 5.72 -4.64
CA LEU A 144 3.60 5.21 -3.99
C LEU A 144 4.48 6.38 -3.55
N ASN A 145 5.63 6.12 -2.95
CA ASN A 145 6.63 7.14 -2.65
C ASN A 145 7.39 7.65 -3.88
N ASP A 146 7.44 6.88 -4.97
CA ASP A 146 8.17 7.22 -6.20
C ASP A 146 7.30 7.28 -7.46
N LEU A 147 6.12 6.66 -7.44
CA LEU A 147 5.25 6.46 -8.61
C LEU A 147 3.78 6.72 -8.27
N LEU A 148 3.06 7.30 -9.23
CA LEU A 148 1.61 7.25 -9.30
C LEU A 148 1.22 6.18 -10.32
N VAL A 149 0.46 5.17 -9.88
CA VAL A 149 0.08 4.02 -10.70
C VAL A 149 -1.43 3.96 -10.84
N CYS A 150 -1.94 3.80 -12.07
CA CYS A 150 -3.35 3.54 -12.32
C CYS A 150 -3.56 2.11 -12.81
N VAL A 151 -4.44 1.41 -12.12
CA VAL A 151 -4.79 0.03 -12.42
C VAL A 151 -6.29 -0.12 -12.65
N SER A 152 -6.68 -1.14 -13.38
CA SER A 152 -8.05 -1.67 -13.36
C SER A 152 -8.14 -2.88 -12.44
N VAL A 153 -9.20 -2.95 -11.65
CA VAL A 153 -9.54 -4.11 -10.85
C VAL A 153 -10.47 -5.00 -11.67
N ASN A 154 -10.09 -6.26 -11.87
CA ASN A 154 -10.97 -7.26 -12.49
C ASN A 154 -11.78 -8.01 -11.40
N GLU A 155 -12.82 -8.75 -11.79
CA GLU A 155 -13.69 -9.52 -10.88
C GLU A 155 -12.91 -10.46 -9.93
N ALA A 156 -11.80 -11.04 -10.40
CA ALA A 156 -10.92 -11.88 -9.59
C ALA A 156 -9.95 -11.10 -8.68
N SER A 157 -10.22 -9.80 -8.39
CA SER A 157 -9.35 -8.88 -7.64
C SER A 157 -7.92 -8.72 -8.21
N ARG A 158 -7.72 -9.11 -9.47
CA ARG A 158 -6.43 -8.96 -10.16
C ARG A 158 -6.28 -7.55 -10.68
N LEU A 159 -5.18 -6.90 -10.34
CA LEU A 159 -4.86 -5.55 -10.78
C LEU A 159 -4.14 -5.59 -12.15
N THR A 160 -4.66 -4.84 -13.11
CA THR A 160 -4.04 -4.69 -14.43
C THR A 160 -3.59 -3.26 -14.63
N LEU A 161 -2.30 -3.05 -14.88
CA LEU A 161 -1.73 -1.74 -15.17
C LEU A 161 -2.41 -1.08 -16.38
N LYS A 162 -2.78 0.20 -16.23
CA LYS A 162 -3.24 1.06 -17.34
C LYS A 162 -2.23 2.12 -17.69
N TRP A 163 -1.58 2.70 -16.68
CA TRP A 163 -0.49 3.66 -16.83
C TRP A 163 0.22 3.84 -15.49
N SER A 164 1.45 4.32 -15.54
CA SER A 164 2.24 4.71 -14.37
C SER A 164 3.07 5.93 -14.72
N CYS A 165 3.32 6.81 -13.75
CA CYS A 165 4.12 8.01 -13.90
C CYS A 165 5.01 8.19 -12.65
N PRO A 166 6.31 8.50 -12.79
CA PRO A 166 7.12 8.97 -11.66
C PRO A 166 6.48 10.19 -11.01
N ILE A 167 6.48 10.24 -9.67
CA ILE A 167 5.91 11.40 -8.96
C ILE A 167 6.65 12.69 -9.31
N SER A 168 7.97 12.60 -9.54
CA SER A 168 8.79 13.72 -10.01
C SER A 168 8.35 14.30 -11.36
N ASP A 169 7.64 13.52 -12.17
CA ASP A 169 7.13 13.93 -13.48
C ASP A 169 5.67 14.40 -13.44
N VAL A 170 5.03 14.37 -12.26
CA VAL A 170 3.67 14.91 -12.09
C VAL A 170 3.75 16.43 -12.03
N GLN A 171 3.14 17.08 -13.01
CA GLN A 171 3.06 18.54 -13.07
C GLN A 171 1.62 19.01 -12.90
N GLU A 172 1.41 19.92 -11.97
CA GLU A 172 0.18 20.69 -11.85
C GLU A 172 0.27 21.92 -12.76
N ILE A 173 -0.56 21.97 -13.80
CA ILE A 173 -0.75 23.21 -14.55
C ILE A 173 -1.97 23.90 -13.94
N MET A 174 -1.73 24.78 -12.98
CA MET A 174 -2.75 25.75 -12.55
C MET A 174 -3.02 26.70 -13.72
N LYS A 175 -4.03 26.39 -14.53
CA LYS A 175 -4.82 27.33 -15.35
C LYS A 175 -5.83 26.55 -16.21
N CYS A 176 -7.07 26.47 -15.74
CA CYS A 176 -8.23 26.50 -16.63
C CYS A 176 -9.44 26.94 -15.83
N LYS A 177 -9.83 28.21 -16.02
CA LYS A 177 -11.04 28.79 -15.41
C LYS A 177 -12.33 28.32 -16.09
N TYR A 178 -12.27 27.57 -17.19
CA TYR A 178 -13.44 27.18 -17.95
C TYR A 178 -13.27 25.81 -18.62
N PHE A 179 -14.34 25.02 -18.59
CA PHE A 179 -14.56 23.85 -19.42
C PHE A 179 -14.61 24.35 -20.88
N CYS A 180 -13.48 24.32 -21.58
CA CYS A 180 -13.42 24.86 -22.94
C CYS A 180 -14.09 23.87 -23.90
N HIS A 181 -15.38 24.04 -24.14
CA HIS A 181 -16.07 23.53 -25.32
C HIS A 181 -15.66 24.37 -26.54
N HIS A 182 -14.36 24.51 -26.82
CA HIS A 182 -13.88 25.15 -28.04
C HIS A 182 -12.69 24.36 -28.57
N GLN A 183 -12.80 23.99 -29.84
CA GLN A 183 -11.68 23.49 -30.64
C GLN A 183 -10.47 24.38 -30.36
N ASP A 184 -9.38 23.80 -29.86
CA ASP A 184 -8.08 24.47 -29.75
C ASP A 184 -7.63 24.82 -31.19
N MET A 185 -8.08 25.97 -31.71
CA MET A 185 -7.59 26.53 -32.97
C MET A 185 -6.26 27.22 -32.70
N ASN A 186 -5.19 26.69 -33.28
CA ASN A 186 -3.94 27.45 -33.39
C ASN A 186 -4.17 28.67 -34.32
N GLN A 187 -3.42 29.76 -34.10
CA GLN A 187 -3.42 30.98 -34.93
C GLN A 187 -3.10 30.75 -36.44
N ALA A 188 -2.89 29.51 -36.87
CA ALA A 188 -2.61 29.09 -38.24
C ALA A 188 -3.72 28.19 -38.86
N GLY A 189 -4.92 28.14 -38.28
CA GLY A 189 -6.06 27.40 -38.85
C GLY A 189 -5.91 25.87 -38.91
N HIS A 190 -4.84 25.32 -38.33
CA HIS A 190 -4.67 23.87 -38.19
C HIS A 190 -5.32 23.39 -36.88
N VAL A 191 -6.23 22.41 -37.01
CA VAL A 191 -6.79 21.66 -35.88
C VAL A 191 -5.64 21.08 -35.07
N ALA A 192 -5.45 21.56 -33.83
CA ALA A 192 -4.45 20.99 -32.95
C ALA A 192 -4.72 19.49 -32.79
N LYS A 193 -3.74 18.65 -33.11
CA LYS A 193 -3.84 17.18 -33.02
C LYS A 193 -4.52 16.80 -31.70
N TYR A 194 -5.65 16.11 -31.80
CA TYR A 194 -6.45 15.65 -30.67
C TYR A 194 -5.58 14.79 -29.74
N LYS A 195 -5.01 15.38 -28.68
CA LYS A 195 -4.28 14.61 -27.68
C LYS A 195 -5.31 13.93 -26.78
N PRO A 196 -5.26 12.60 -26.61
CA PRO A 196 -6.23 11.90 -25.77
C PRO A 196 -6.12 12.39 -24.32
N ARG A 197 -7.04 13.24 -23.91
CA ARG A 197 -7.19 13.71 -22.53
C ARG A 197 -8.01 12.67 -21.77
N ARG A 198 -7.62 12.34 -20.55
CA ARG A 198 -8.33 11.40 -19.66
C ARG A 198 -9.01 12.20 -18.58
N LEU A 199 -10.31 11.97 -18.40
CA LEU A 199 -11.09 12.56 -17.32
C LEU A 199 -11.22 11.52 -16.20
N LEU A 200 -10.87 11.90 -14.99
CA LEU A 200 -10.98 11.09 -13.78
C LEU A 200 -11.96 11.77 -12.84
N LEU A 201 -12.95 11.03 -12.35
CA LEU A 201 -13.84 11.46 -11.28
C LEU A 201 -13.36 10.84 -9.96
N LEU A 202 -13.06 11.69 -8.98
CA LEU A 202 -12.58 11.33 -7.65
C LEU A 202 -13.35 12.16 -6.61
N ASN A 203 -14.24 11.54 -5.82
CA ASN A 203 -14.99 12.20 -4.74
C ASN A 203 -15.54 13.59 -5.13
N ASP A 204 -16.38 13.62 -6.18
CA ASP A 204 -16.98 14.83 -6.76
C ASP A 204 -16.03 15.84 -7.41
N LEU A 205 -14.72 15.54 -7.47
CA LEU A 205 -13.75 16.31 -8.24
C LEU A 205 -13.53 15.66 -9.61
N LEU A 206 -13.82 16.40 -10.68
CA LEU A 206 -13.49 16.03 -12.05
C LEU A 206 -12.09 16.55 -12.39
N VAL A 207 -11.18 15.66 -12.75
CA VAL A 207 -9.78 15.97 -13.04
C VAL A 207 -9.45 15.58 -14.48
N CYS A 208 -8.92 16.52 -15.26
CA CYS A 208 -8.39 16.26 -16.59
C CYS A 208 -6.88 16.04 -16.52
N VAL A 209 -6.44 14.85 -16.91
CA VAL A 209 -5.03 14.49 -16.99
C VAL A 209 -4.63 14.10 -18.42
N SER A 210 -3.40 14.40 -18.80
CA SER A 210 -2.78 13.87 -20.01
C SER A 210 -1.51 13.12 -19.64
N VAL A 211 -1.36 11.90 -20.12
CA VAL A 211 -0.10 11.14 -20.01
C VAL A 211 0.58 11.17 -21.37
N ASN A 212 1.81 11.67 -21.44
CA ASN A 212 2.58 11.72 -22.68
C ASN A 212 3.34 10.39 -22.94
N GLU A 213 3.98 10.29 -24.11
CA GLU A 213 4.78 9.11 -24.51
C GLU A 213 5.95 8.82 -23.55
N ALA A 214 6.45 9.86 -22.86
CA ALA A 214 7.48 9.75 -21.83
C ALA A 214 6.91 9.40 -20.43
N SER A 215 5.66 8.94 -20.36
CA SER A 215 4.96 8.60 -19.10
C SER A 215 4.85 9.74 -18.09
N ARG A 216 5.01 11.00 -18.52
CA ARG A 216 4.74 12.17 -17.69
C ARG A 216 3.25 12.42 -17.61
N LEU A 217 2.74 12.56 -16.39
CA LEU A 217 1.36 12.91 -16.12
C LEU A 217 1.25 14.41 -15.87
N THR A 218 0.43 15.07 -16.68
CA THR A 218 0.14 16.49 -16.52
C THR A 218 -1.31 16.64 -16.11
N LEU A 219 -1.54 17.24 -14.94
CA LEU A 219 -2.86 17.71 -14.54
C LEU A 219 -3.14 19.01 -15.28
N LYS A 220 -4.19 19.02 -16.12
CA LYS A 220 -4.57 20.17 -16.94
C LYS A 220 -5.54 21.09 -16.22
N TRP A 221 -6.48 20.50 -15.48
CA TRP A 221 -7.42 21.20 -14.61
C TRP A 221 -8.13 20.21 -13.71
N SER A 222 -8.71 20.73 -12.65
CA SER A 222 -9.64 20.03 -11.77
C SER A 222 -10.79 20.97 -11.42
N CYS A 223 -12.00 20.45 -11.32
CA CYS A 223 -13.19 21.22 -11.01
C CYS A 223 -14.18 20.34 -10.22
N PRO A 224 -14.89 20.88 -9.22
CA PRO A 224 -16.05 20.19 -8.65
C PRO A 224 -17.04 19.82 -9.75
N ILE A 225 -17.64 18.63 -9.66
CA ILE A 225 -18.64 18.17 -10.65
C ILE A 225 -19.91 19.04 -10.60
N SER A 226 -20.19 19.67 -9.45
CA SER A 226 -21.27 20.66 -9.29
C SER A 226 -21.12 21.88 -10.19
N ASP A 227 -19.89 22.19 -10.58
CA ASP A 227 -19.55 23.40 -11.32
C ASP A 227 -19.46 23.11 -12.84
N VAL A 228 -19.67 21.86 -13.25
CA VAL A 228 -19.71 21.43 -14.64
C VAL A 228 -21.11 21.70 -15.19
N GLN A 229 -21.24 22.74 -16.03
CA GLN A 229 -22.47 23.09 -16.74
C GLN A 229 -22.66 22.30 -18.03
#